data_AF-A0A7C3ND72-F1
#
_entry.id   AF-A0A7C3ND72-F1
#
_cell.length_a   1.000
_cell.length_b   1.000
_cell.length_c   1.000
_cell.angle_alpha   90.00
_cell.angle_beta   90.00
_cell.angle_gamma   90.00
#
_symmetry.space_group_name_H-M   'P 1'
#
loop_
_entity.id
_entity.type
_entity.pdbx_description
1 polymer ?
#
loop_
_entity_poly.entity_id
_entity_poly.type
_entity_poly.pdbx_seq_one_letter_code
_entity_poly.pdbx_strand_id
1 'polypeptide(L)'
;MKAIKILHAIGSAIAIVGLMLVLLKTGQVTYERVKDWHEKKTKQVSLPNFGAKVVPTLPKPKPPTLPPDYSIFALCYHDFRERPSKWSISPKRLETHIQTLKALGFSFLTMSEVVDLLTGRWNGRLPERAVVITVDDGFQSAYTVLLPLLKRYNAKATLFVYTSWIGKTPGALTWEQLREMVQSGLVEIASHTVTHVYPRRLKRSLSDEQFKRRIEWEFVQSKRELERRLGVKVEGLAYPGGHVNETLKALARKAGYRWAAVINPKPITVGIDLYALPRYGVSSETTVVALKAWVTKQPIQLVRHSQRTKKTRKATANMKLARNKLSTPTTARRSR
;
A
#
# COMPACT_ATOMS: atom_id res chain seq x y z
N MET A 1 39.19 -17.93 -29.68
CA MET A 1 39.06 -19.42 -29.58
C MET A 1 38.63 -19.95 -28.21
N LYS A 2 39.43 -19.86 -27.12
CA LYS A 2 39.16 -20.57 -25.84
C LYS A 2 37.72 -20.37 -25.29
N ALA A 3 37.21 -19.15 -25.24
CA ALA A 3 35.85 -18.87 -24.75
C ALA A 3 34.72 -19.59 -25.53
N ILE A 4 34.85 -19.73 -26.86
CA ILE A 4 33.86 -20.40 -27.71
C ILE A 4 33.83 -21.91 -27.42
N LYS A 5 34.99 -22.54 -27.17
CA LYS A 5 35.06 -23.95 -26.73
C LYS A 5 34.39 -24.14 -25.35
N ILE A 6 34.48 -23.16 -24.46
CA ILE A 6 33.83 -23.19 -23.14
C ILE A 6 32.30 -23.02 -23.27
N LEU A 7 31.81 -22.07 -24.09
CA LEU A 7 30.37 -21.93 -24.34
C LEU A 7 29.77 -23.18 -25.00
N HIS A 8 30.46 -23.79 -25.99
CA HIS A 8 30.01 -25.06 -26.55
C HIS A 8 29.98 -26.18 -25.50
N ALA A 9 31.01 -26.33 -24.68
CA ALA A 9 31.02 -27.35 -23.63
C ALA A 9 29.88 -27.18 -22.61
N ILE A 10 29.56 -25.94 -22.23
CA ILE A 10 28.43 -25.62 -21.33
C ILE A 10 27.08 -25.92 -22.03
N GLY A 11 26.91 -25.50 -23.29
CA GLY A 11 25.70 -25.78 -24.06
C GLY A 11 25.44 -27.28 -24.24
N SER A 12 26.48 -28.05 -24.60
CA SER A 12 26.41 -29.51 -24.68
C SER A 12 26.10 -30.16 -23.33
N ALA A 13 26.69 -29.68 -22.23
CA ALA A 13 26.39 -30.20 -20.89
C ALA A 13 24.92 -29.98 -20.50
N ILE A 14 24.38 -28.79 -20.75
CA ILE A 14 22.96 -28.46 -20.48
C ILE A 14 22.03 -29.34 -21.34
N ALA A 15 22.34 -29.53 -22.62
CA ALA A 15 21.57 -30.40 -23.51
C ALA A 15 21.57 -31.87 -23.04
N ILE A 16 22.72 -32.40 -22.60
CA ILE A 16 22.84 -33.77 -22.11
C ILE A 16 22.08 -33.95 -20.78
N VAL A 17 22.13 -32.98 -19.86
CA VAL A 17 21.34 -33.02 -18.62
C VAL A 17 19.84 -32.97 -18.93
N GLY A 18 19.40 -32.14 -19.87
CA GLY A 18 18.01 -32.12 -20.35
C GLY A 18 17.56 -33.48 -20.90
N LEU A 19 18.38 -34.10 -21.75
CA LEU A 19 18.11 -35.43 -22.31
C LEU A 19 18.05 -36.53 -21.24
N MET A 20 19.01 -36.54 -20.30
CA MET A 20 19.01 -37.50 -19.19
C MET A 20 17.77 -37.38 -18.30
N LEU A 21 17.28 -36.16 -18.05
CA LEU A 21 16.05 -35.94 -17.28
C LEU A 21 14.78 -36.40 -18.02
N VAL A 22 14.76 -36.34 -19.35
CA VAL A 22 13.68 -36.93 -20.17
C VAL A 22 13.75 -38.47 -20.11
N LEU A 23 14.93 -39.05 -20.30
CA LEU A 23 15.14 -40.51 -20.28
C LEU A 23 14.88 -41.15 -18.90
N LEU A 24 15.09 -40.40 -17.81
CA LEU A 24 14.67 -40.77 -16.45
C LEU A 24 13.14 -40.77 -16.33
N LYS A 25 12.45 -39.75 -16.87
CA LYS A 25 10.97 -39.67 -16.83
C LYS A 25 10.28 -40.71 -17.70
N THR A 26 10.90 -41.18 -18.78
CA THR A 26 10.39 -42.27 -19.62
C THR A 26 10.78 -43.67 -19.13
N GLY A 27 11.51 -43.77 -18.02
CA GLY A 27 11.98 -45.05 -17.46
C GLY A 27 13.08 -45.74 -18.30
N GLN A 28 13.61 -45.07 -19.33
CA GLN A 28 14.59 -45.64 -20.26
C GLN A 28 16.02 -45.66 -19.67
N VAL A 29 16.29 -44.87 -18.62
CA VAL A 29 17.57 -44.89 -17.87
C VAL A 29 17.29 -44.77 -16.37
N THR A 30 17.94 -45.61 -15.56
CA THR A 30 17.84 -45.57 -14.08
C THR A 30 18.71 -44.47 -13.46
N TYR A 31 18.33 -44.00 -12.27
CA TYR A 31 19.06 -42.96 -11.53
C TYR A 31 20.54 -43.31 -11.30
N GLU A 32 20.79 -44.58 -11.00
CA GLU A 32 22.10 -45.16 -10.75
C GLU A 32 22.99 -45.04 -11.99
N ARG A 33 22.46 -45.33 -13.19
CA ARG A 33 23.19 -45.17 -14.46
C ARG A 33 23.53 -43.71 -14.77
N VAL A 34 22.65 -42.76 -14.44
CA VAL A 34 22.91 -41.32 -14.63
C VAL A 34 23.97 -40.83 -13.63
N LYS A 35 23.91 -41.28 -12.37
CA LYS A 35 24.91 -40.98 -11.34
C LYS A 35 26.29 -41.52 -11.74
N ASP A 36 26.36 -42.78 -12.16
CA ASP A 36 27.62 -43.45 -12.52
C ASP A 36 28.27 -42.82 -13.76
N TRP A 37 27.47 -42.40 -14.75
CA TRP A 37 27.91 -41.60 -15.89
C TRP A 37 28.47 -40.23 -15.47
N HIS A 38 27.79 -39.53 -14.55
CA HIS A 38 28.22 -38.22 -14.04
C HIS A 38 29.53 -38.30 -13.23
N GLU A 39 29.69 -39.31 -12.37
CA GLU A 39 30.93 -39.54 -11.62
C GLU A 39 32.10 -39.91 -12.53
N LYS A 40 31.88 -40.73 -13.55
CA LYS A 40 32.91 -41.06 -14.56
C LYS A 40 33.31 -39.83 -15.38
N LYS A 41 32.35 -38.96 -15.73
CA LYS A 41 32.65 -37.72 -16.47
C LYS A 41 33.34 -36.65 -15.64
N THR A 42 32.97 -36.47 -14.37
CA THR A 42 33.64 -35.49 -13.49
C THR A 42 35.07 -35.93 -13.14
N LYS A 43 35.32 -37.23 -12.92
CA LYS A 43 36.69 -37.77 -12.73
C LYS A 43 37.60 -37.61 -13.95
N GLN A 44 37.05 -37.53 -15.18
CA GLN A 44 37.83 -37.29 -16.41
C GLN A 44 38.21 -35.82 -16.66
N VAL A 45 37.67 -34.85 -15.90
CA VAL A 45 37.91 -33.42 -16.13
C VAL A 45 38.57 -32.80 -14.90
N SER A 46 39.90 -32.93 -14.83
CA SER A 46 40.75 -32.22 -13.88
C SER A 46 40.78 -30.71 -14.18
N LEU A 47 39.75 -30.00 -13.74
CA LEU A 47 39.75 -28.54 -13.76
C LEU A 47 40.90 -28.02 -12.88
N PRO A 48 41.75 -27.10 -13.37
CA PRO A 48 42.78 -26.49 -12.53
C PRO A 48 42.13 -25.73 -11.37
N ASN A 49 42.76 -25.82 -10.20
CA ASN A 49 42.18 -25.37 -8.93
C ASN A 49 42.12 -23.83 -8.84
N PHE A 50 41.05 -23.25 -9.37
CA PHE A 50 40.76 -21.82 -9.25
C PHE A 50 40.35 -21.49 -7.81
N GLY A 51 41.32 -21.03 -7.02
CA GLY A 51 41.09 -20.54 -5.66
C GLY A 51 39.95 -19.52 -5.61
N ALA A 52 39.05 -19.74 -4.64
CA ALA A 52 37.90 -18.90 -4.26
C ALA A 52 37.46 -17.85 -5.30
N LYS A 53 36.67 -18.27 -6.30
CA LYS A 53 35.96 -17.30 -7.16
C LYS A 53 34.97 -16.48 -6.31
N VAL A 54 35.40 -15.29 -5.91
CA VAL A 54 34.52 -14.18 -5.57
C VAL A 54 33.62 -13.96 -6.77
N VAL A 55 32.37 -14.43 -6.68
CA VAL A 55 31.34 -14.08 -7.65
C VAL A 55 31.15 -12.57 -7.52
N PRO A 56 31.39 -11.77 -8.58
CA PRO A 56 31.10 -10.35 -8.51
C PRO A 56 29.58 -10.21 -8.34
N THR A 57 29.14 -9.90 -7.13
CA THR A 57 27.75 -9.50 -6.90
C THR A 57 27.56 -8.21 -7.67
N LEU A 58 26.96 -8.31 -8.87
CA LEU A 58 26.52 -7.15 -9.63
C LEU A 58 25.77 -6.24 -8.65
N PRO A 59 26.18 -4.97 -8.49
CA PRO A 59 25.57 -4.10 -7.50
C PRO A 59 24.08 -4.07 -7.80
N LYS A 60 23.25 -4.44 -6.81
CA LYS A 60 21.79 -4.48 -6.98
C LYS A 60 21.38 -3.16 -7.62
N PRO A 61 20.64 -3.19 -8.75
CA PRO A 61 20.32 -1.97 -9.50
C PRO A 61 19.72 -0.97 -8.52
N LYS A 62 20.25 0.27 -8.52
CA LYS A 62 19.85 1.28 -7.54
C LYS A 62 18.32 1.39 -7.55
N PRO A 63 17.65 1.31 -6.38
CA PRO A 63 16.20 1.40 -6.30
C PRO A 63 15.72 2.66 -7.05
N PRO A 64 14.62 2.57 -7.83
CA PRO A 64 14.16 3.70 -8.63
C PRO A 64 13.82 4.87 -7.69
N THR A 65 14.56 5.97 -7.81
CA THR A 65 14.34 7.18 -7.03
C THR A 65 13.00 7.80 -7.42
N LEU A 66 12.06 7.86 -6.48
CA LEU A 66 10.75 8.48 -6.68
C LEU A 66 10.92 9.96 -7.06
N PRO A 67 10.21 10.46 -8.09
CA PRO A 67 10.11 11.89 -8.38
C PRO A 67 9.63 12.70 -7.15
N PRO A 68 10.08 13.95 -6.95
CA PRO A 68 9.69 14.75 -5.77
C PRO A 68 8.18 15.01 -5.64
N ASP A 69 7.45 15.01 -6.75
CA ASP A 69 5.99 15.17 -6.84
C ASP A 69 5.22 13.84 -6.92
N TYR A 70 5.91 12.70 -6.87
CA TYR A 70 5.30 11.38 -6.94
C TYR A 70 4.32 11.15 -5.79
N SER A 71 3.04 11.06 -6.14
CA SER A 71 1.91 11.10 -5.22
C SER A 71 1.15 9.77 -5.25
N ILE A 72 1.08 9.11 -4.11
CA ILE A 72 0.42 7.81 -3.92
C ILE A 72 -0.86 8.03 -3.11
N PHE A 73 -1.96 7.39 -3.52
CA PHE A 73 -3.27 7.59 -2.87
C PHE A 73 -3.69 6.32 -2.13
N ALA A 74 -3.92 6.42 -0.82
CA ALA A 74 -4.46 5.31 -0.02
C ALA A 74 -5.93 5.56 0.34
N LEU A 75 -6.81 4.62 0.00
CA LEU A 75 -8.26 4.71 0.17
C LEU A 75 -8.70 3.77 1.30
N CYS A 76 -9.50 4.24 2.25
CA CYS A 76 -9.92 3.48 3.43
C CYS A 76 -11.42 3.13 3.38
N TYR A 77 -11.72 1.87 3.11
CA TYR A 77 -13.05 1.27 3.16
C TYR A 77 -13.21 0.48 4.49
N HIS A 78 -14.41 -0.01 4.80
CA HIS A 78 -14.65 -0.89 5.97
C HIS A 78 -15.52 -2.10 5.58
N ASP A 79 -16.73 -1.87 5.09
CA ASP A 79 -17.69 -2.92 4.72
C ASP A 79 -18.33 -2.67 3.33
N PHE A 80 -18.78 -3.74 2.67
CA PHE A 80 -19.39 -3.71 1.34
C PHE A 80 -20.77 -4.39 1.35
N ARG A 81 -21.85 -3.60 1.23
CA ARG A 81 -23.24 -4.06 1.36
C ARG A 81 -24.23 -3.25 0.52
N GLU A 82 -25.29 -3.90 0.03
CA GLU A 82 -26.29 -3.27 -0.86
C GLU A 82 -27.14 -2.18 -0.22
N ARG A 83 -27.26 -2.16 1.12
CA ARG A 83 -27.86 -1.06 1.90
C ARG A 83 -26.76 -0.41 2.75
N PRO A 84 -26.08 0.65 2.25
CA PRO A 84 -24.92 1.21 2.93
C PRO A 84 -25.26 1.92 4.24
N SER A 85 -24.37 1.77 5.21
CA SER A 85 -24.19 2.63 6.39
C SER A 85 -23.07 3.64 6.14
N LYS A 86 -22.88 4.62 7.04
CA LYS A 86 -21.92 5.74 6.89
C LYS A 86 -20.52 5.37 6.35
N TRP A 87 -19.98 4.22 6.76
CA TRP A 87 -18.62 3.76 6.40
C TRP A 87 -18.58 2.55 5.46
N SER A 88 -19.71 2.25 4.81
CA SER A 88 -19.79 1.20 3.78
C SER A 88 -20.29 1.73 2.44
N ILE A 89 -20.08 0.96 1.39
CA ILE A 89 -20.58 1.21 0.02
C ILE A 89 -21.15 -0.08 -0.58
N SER A 90 -21.92 0.01 -1.67
CA SER A 90 -22.37 -1.21 -2.35
C SER A 90 -21.22 -1.90 -3.10
N PRO A 91 -21.24 -3.25 -3.21
CA PRO A 91 -20.37 -4.03 -4.08
C PRO A 91 -20.22 -3.43 -5.48
N LYS A 92 -21.32 -2.97 -6.09
CA LYS A 92 -21.26 -2.34 -7.41
C LYS A 92 -20.46 -1.04 -7.43
N ARG A 93 -20.56 -0.22 -6.38
CA ARG A 93 -19.77 1.03 -6.27
C ARG A 93 -18.29 0.75 -6.03
N LEU A 94 -17.95 -0.28 -5.25
CA LEU A 94 -16.58 -0.75 -5.10
C LEU A 94 -16.00 -1.18 -6.46
N GLU A 95 -16.73 -1.97 -7.24
CA GLU A 95 -16.33 -2.36 -8.60
C GLU A 95 -16.10 -1.13 -9.50
N THR A 96 -17.02 -0.16 -9.52
CA THR A 96 -16.87 1.09 -10.28
C THR A 96 -15.65 1.92 -9.83
N HIS A 97 -15.30 1.91 -8.54
CA HIS A 97 -14.09 2.56 -8.03
C HIS A 97 -12.82 1.86 -8.54
N ILE A 98 -12.75 0.53 -8.49
CA ILE A 98 -11.60 -0.26 -8.99
C ILE A 98 -11.45 -0.09 -10.52
N GLN A 99 -12.55 -0.20 -11.27
CA GLN A 99 -12.58 0.05 -12.72
C GLN A 99 -12.07 1.46 -13.07
N THR A 100 -12.51 2.47 -12.32
CA THR A 100 -12.10 3.87 -12.52
C THR A 100 -10.61 4.09 -12.27
N LEU A 101 -10.07 3.51 -11.20
CA LEU A 101 -8.64 3.61 -10.89
C LEU A 101 -7.80 2.93 -11.98
N LYS A 102 -8.21 1.74 -12.43
CA LYS A 102 -7.53 1.02 -13.52
C LYS A 102 -7.58 1.79 -14.85
N ALA A 103 -8.71 2.41 -15.19
CA ALA A 103 -8.86 3.27 -16.36
C ALA A 103 -8.05 4.58 -16.27
N LEU A 104 -7.69 5.03 -15.05
CA LEU A 104 -6.78 6.15 -14.79
C LEU A 104 -5.31 5.72 -14.66
N GLY A 105 -4.96 4.52 -15.14
CA GLY A 105 -3.58 4.02 -15.18
C GLY A 105 -2.96 3.68 -13.81
N PHE A 106 -3.77 3.56 -12.75
CA PHE A 106 -3.24 3.23 -11.43
C PHE A 106 -2.84 1.74 -11.32
N SER A 107 -1.62 1.51 -10.85
CA SER A 107 -1.18 0.24 -10.30
C SER A 107 -1.64 0.12 -8.84
N PHE A 108 -2.20 -1.03 -8.48
CA PHE A 108 -2.65 -1.32 -7.12
C PHE A 108 -1.51 -1.98 -6.33
N LEU A 109 -1.15 -1.38 -5.19
CA LEU A 109 -0.11 -1.87 -4.30
C LEU A 109 -0.69 -2.14 -2.91
N THR A 110 -0.02 -3.02 -2.15
CA THR A 110 -0.15 -3.07 -0.69
C THR A 110 0.57 -1.89 -0.04
N MET A 111 0.25 -1.61 1.23
CA MET A 111 0.88 -0.52 1.97
C MET A 111 2.37 -0.81 2.27
N SER A 112 2.76 -2.07 2.53
CA SER A 112 4.19 -2.41 2.64
C SER A 112 4.96 -2.22 1.33
N GLU A 113 4.38 -2.51 0.16
CA GLU A 113 5.00 -2.22 -1.14
C GLU A 113 5.19 -0.70 -1.36
N VAL A 114 4.22 0.13 -0.93
CA VAL A 114 4.36 1.58 -0.92
C VAL A 114 5.46 2.04 0.03
N VAL A 115 5.57 1.44 1.23
CA VAL A 115 6.67 1.74 2.16
C VAL A 115 8.01 1.31 1.59
N ASP A 116 8.08 0.25 0.80
CA ASP A 116 9.32 -0.20 0.15
C ASP A 116 9.70 0.65 -1.08
N LEU A 117 8.73 1.24 -1.79
CA LEU A 117 9.00 2.35 -2.72
C LEU A 117 9.59 3.57 -1.99
N LEU A 118 8.95 4.01 -0.90
CA LEU A 118 9.38 5.18 -0.12
C LEU A 118 10.73 5.00 0.58
N THR A 119 11.12 3.77 0.92
CA THR A 119 12.37 3.45 1.64
C THR A 119 13.47 2.84 0.77
N GLY A 120 13.29 2.79 -0.55
CA GLY A 120 14.31 2.25 -1.46
C GLY A 120 14.56 0.76 -1.30
N ARG A 121 13.55 -0.02 -0.88
CA ARG A 121 13.58 -1.49 -0.87
C ARG A 121 12.84 -2.12 -2.06
N TRP A 122 12.06 -1.34 -2.80
CA TRP A 122 11.37 -1.77 -4.01
C TRP A 122 12.34 -2.24 -5.09
N ASN A 123 12.08 -3.43 -5.65
CA ASN A 123 12.92 -4.11 -6.63
C ASN A 123 12.21 -4.36 -7.98
N GLY A 124 10.95 -3.94 -8.12
CA GLY A 124 10.19 -4.03 -9.38
C GLY A 124 10.37 -2.81 -10.29
N ARG A 125 9.68 -2.80 -11.43
CA ARG A 125 9.47 -1.56 -12.22
C ARG A 125 8.73 -0.54 -11.36
N LEU A 126 9.14 0.72 -11.38
CA LEU A 126 8.39 1.82 -10.76
C LEU A 126 7.03 1.98 -11.48
N PRO A 127 5.88 1.84 -10.80
CA PRO A 127 4.60 2.17 -11.42
C PRO A 127 4.49 3.67 -11.68
N GLU A 128 3.92 4.07 -12.82
CA GLU A 128 3.75 5.48 -13.19
C GLU A 128 2.74 6.20 -12.28
N ARG A 129 1.75 5.47 -11.77
CA ARG A 129 0.74 5.95 -10.82
C ARG A 129 0.42 4.81 -9.85
N ALA A 130 0.42 5.07 -8.54
CA ALA A 130 0.15 4.05 -7.51
C ALA A 130 -1.03 4.40 -6.60
N VAL A 131 -1.85 3.39 -6.28
CA VAL A 131 -2.98 3.48 -5.34
C VAL A 131 -2.95 2.28 -4.39
N VAL A 132 -3.37 2.49 -3.14
CA VAL A 132 -3.57 1.44 -2.14
C VAL A 132 -5.05 1.36 -1.80
N ILE A 133 -5.64 0.18 -1.99
CA ILE A 133 -6.94 -0.15 -1.38
C ILE A 133 -6.65 -0.61 0.05
N THR A 134 -7.19 0.08 1.05
CA THR A 134 -7.16 -0.37 2.44
C THR A 134 -8.56 -0.65 2.96
N VAL A 135 -8.72 -1.68 3.77
CA VAL A 135 -9.99 -2.03 4.42
C VAL A 135 -9.72 -2.18 5.91
N ASP A 136 -10.52 -1.55 6.75
CA ASP A 136 -10.42 -1.64 8.21
C ASP A 136 -11.45 -2.63 8.80
N ASP A 137 -11.43 -2.80 10.12
CA ASP A 137 -12.22 -3.73 10.94
C ASP A 137 -12.02 -5.23 10.66
N GLY A 138 -12.26 -5.70 9.44
CA GLY A 138 -12.26 -7.13 9.06
C GLY A 138 -13.65 -7.74 8.82
N PHE A 139 -14.55 -7.00 8.17
CA PHE A 139 -15.87 -7.50 7.76
C PHE A 139 -15.75 -8.66 6.75
N GLN A 140 -16.65 -9.65 6.84
CA GLN A 140 -16.69 -10.80 5.95
C GLN A 140 -16.83 -10.43 4.45
N SER A 141 -17.39 -9.25 4.16
CA SER A 141 -17.48 -8.68 2.81
C SER A 141 -16.11 -8.43 2.16
N ALA A 142 -15.03 -8.26 2.93
CA ALA A 142 -13.68 -8.19 2.38
C ALA A 142 -13.28 -9.52 1.71
N TYR A 143 -13.78 -10.66 2.21
CA TYR A 143 -13.60 -11.96 1.57
C TYR A 143 -14.63 -12.21 0.46
N THR A 144 -15.93 -12.01 0.73
CA THR A 144 -16.99 -12.38 -0.24
C THR A 144 -17.17 -11.39 -1.40
N VAL A 145 -16.75 -10.14 -1.25
CA VAL A 145 -16.90 -9.08 -2.26
C VAL A 145 -15.55 -8.60 -2.79
N LEU A 146 -14.63 -8.18 -1.91
CA LEU A 146 -13.38 -7.57 -2.37
C LEU A 146 -12.41 -8.59 -2.98
N LEU A 147 -12.15 -9.74 -2.36
CA LEU A 147 -11.21 -10.74 -2.90
C LEU A 147 -11.55 -11.19 -4.35
N PRO A 148 -12.82 -11.48 -4.72
CA PRO A 148 -13.20 -11.72 -6.11
C PRO A 148 -12.89 -10.55 -7.07
N LEU A 149 -13.08 -9.31 -6.63
CA LEU A 149 -12.77 -8.12 -7.43
C LEU A 149 -11.24 -7.91 -7.58
N LEU A 150 -10.46 -8.17 -6.52
CA LEU A 150 -9.00 -8.14 -6.60
C LEU A 150 -8.49 -9.15 -7.63
N LYS A 151 -8.99 -10.39 -7.58
CA LYS A 151 -8.71 -11.45 -8.57
C LYS A 151 -9.10 -11.01 -9.99
N ARG A 152 -10.34 -10.51 -10.18
CA ARG A 152 -10.86 -10.04 -11.49
C ARG A 152 -10.03 -8.91 -12.11
N TYR A 153 -9.55 -7.96 -11.31
CA TYR A 153 -8.87 -6.77 -11.80
C TYR A 153 -7.34 -6.83 -11.77
N ASN A 154 -6.76 -7.91 -11.24
CA ASN A 154 -5.34 -8.00 -10.87
C ASN A 154 -4.92 -6.81 -9.98
N ALA A 155 -5.67 -6.61 -8.90
CA ALA A 155 -5.47 -5.54 -7.94
C ALA A 155 -5.04 -6.10 -6.58
N LYS A 156 -4.39 -5.26 -5.77
CA LYS A 156 -3.95 -5.58 -4.41
C LYS A 156 -4.65 -4.72 -3.36
N ALA A 157 -4.69 -5.20 -2.11
CA ALA A 157 -5.19 -4.45 -0.97
C ALA A 157 -4.44 -4.76 0.33
N THR A 158 -4.56 -3.88 1.32
CA THR A 158 -4.13 -4.10 2.71
C THR A 158 -5.34 -4.10 3.64
N LEU A 159 -5.54 -5.20 4.35
CA LEU A 159 -6.66 -5.40 5.27
C LEU A 159 -6.17 -5.28 6.72
N PHE A 160 -6.68 -4.29 7.45
CA PHE A 160 -6.42 -4.06 8.86
C PHE A 160 -7.49 -4.73 9.71
N VAL A 161 -7.13 -5.70 10.55
CA VAL A 161 -8.09 -6.46 11.37
C VAL A 161 -7.81 -6.35 12.88
N TYR A 162 -8.87 -6.39 13.70
CA TYR A 162 -8.73 -6.45 15.16
C TYR A 162 -9.09 -7.83 15.72
N THR A 163 -8.16 -8.39 16.49
CA THR A 163 -8.11 -9.83 16.76
C THR A 163 -9.11 -10.32 17.83
N SER A 164 -9.83 -9.41 18.49
CA SER A 164 -10.95 -9.76 19.36
C SER A 164 -12.24 -10.12 18.62
N TRP A 165 -12.33 -9.86 17.31
CA TRP A 165 -13.57 -10.00 16.52
C TRP A 165 -13.51 -11.11 15.46
N ILE A 166 -12.34 -11.29 14.84
CA ILE A 166 -12.10 -12.33 13.81
C ILE A 166 -12.41 -13.73 14.35
N GLY A 167 -13.30 -14.44 13.66
CA GLY A 167 -13.79 -15.77 14.00
C GLY A 167 -14.67 -15.84 15.26
N LYS A 168 -15.19 -14.71 15.77
CA LYS A 168 -15.92 -14.63 17.05
C LYS A 168 -17.29 -13.97 16.98
N THR A 169 -17.69 -13.43 15.83
CA THR A 169 -18.95 -12.67 15.71
C THR A 169 -19.53 -12.83 14.29
N PRO A 170 -20.85 -12.99 14.12
CA PRO A 170 -21.48 -13.04 12.81
C PRO A 170 -21.11 -11.83 11.93
N GLY A 171 -20.72 -12.07 10.68
CA GLY A 171 -20.30 -11.03 9.74
C GLY A 171 -18.84 -10.55 9.89
N ALA A 172 -18.08 -11.05 10.87
CA ALA A 172 -16.62 -10.93 10.88
C ALA A 172 -15.99 -11.99 9.94
N LEU A 173 -14.77 -11.74 9.46
CA LEU A 173 -13.97 -12.76 8.77
C LEU A 173 -13.62 -13.92 9.70
N THR A 174 -13.47 -15.12 9.14
CA THR A 174 -12.85 -16.27 9.83
C THR A 174 -11.32 -16.25 9.67
N TRP A 175 -10.61 -17.05 10.46
CA TRP A 175 -9.16 -17.19 10.34
C TRP A 175 -8.76 -17.92 9.06
N GLU A 176 -9.66 -18.77 8.56
CA GLU A 176 -9.54 -19.57 7.36
C GLU A 176 -9.64 -18.66 6.12
N GLN A 177 -10.65 -17.79 6.08
CA GLN A 177 -10.80 -16.75 5.07
C GLN A 177 -9.59 -15.81 5.02
N LEU A 178 -9.02 -15.43 6.18
CA LEU A 178 -7.78 -14.63 6.22
C LEU A 178 -6.58 -15.39 5.65
N ARG A 179 -6.44 -16.70 5.89
CA ARG A 179 -5.37 -17.51 5.27
C ARG A 179 -5.55 -17.61 3.76
N GLU A 180 -6.77 -17.80 3.26
CA GLU A 180 -7.04 -17.78 1.81
C GLU A 180 -6.75 -16.42 1.16
N MET A 181 -7.06 -15.31 1.85
CA MET A 181 -6.72 -13.96 1.39
C MET A 181 -5.20 -13.75 1.31
N VAL A 182 -4.44 -14.20 2.31
CA VAL A 182 -2.97 -14.20 2.28
C VAL A 182 -2.42 -15.08 1.14
N GLN A 183 -2.89 -16.33 1.03
CA GLN A 183 -2.46 -17.29 0.02
C GLN A 183 -2.73 -16.84 -1.42
N SER A 184 -3.70 -15.94 -1.63
CA SER A 184 -3.95 -15.35 -2.95
C SER A 184 -2.81 -14.46 -3.48
N GLY A 185 -1.90 -13.98 -2.61
CA GLY A 185 -0.87 -13.01 -2.97
C GLY A 185 -1.38 -11.59 -3.27
N LEU A 186 -2.69 -11.35 -3.17
CA LEU A 186 -3.34 -10.07 -3.47
C LEU A 186 -3.66 -9.24 -2.20
N VAL A 187 -3.60 -9.84 -1.01
CA VAL A 187 -3.99 -9.19 0.25
C VAL A 187 -2.86 -9.24 1.27
N GLU A 188 -2.39 -8.07 1.69
CA GLU A 188 -1.59 -7.89 2.90
C GLU A 188 -2.51 -7.87 4.13
N ILE A 189 -2.14 -8.55 5.21
CA ILE A 189 -2.83 -8.45 6.51
C ILE A 189 -2.01 -7.59 7.46
N ALA A 190 -2.67 -6.59 8.05
CA ALA A 190 -2.10 -5.63 8.99
C ALA A 190 -2.94 -5.54 10.28
N SER A 191 -2.38 -4.94 11.34
CA SER A 191 -3.05 -4.84 12.63
C SER A 191 -4.03 -3.66 12.70
N HIS A 192 -5.18 -3.88 13.35
CA HIS A 192 -6.07 -2.82 13.83
C HIS A 192 -6.25 -2.85 15.36
N THR A 193 -5.18 -3.17 16.10
CA THR A 193 -5.17 -3.46 17.56
C THR A 193 -5.85 -4.78 17.94
N VAL A 194 -6.03 -5.09 19.23
CA VAL A 194 -6.75 -6.28 19.68
C VAL A 194 -8.24 -5.99 19.71
N THR A 195 -8.66 -4.90 20.37
CA THR A 195 -10.08 -4.63 20.66
C THR A 195 -10.68 -3.42 19.92
N HIS A 196 -10.03 -2.93 18.87
CA HIS A 196 -10.40 -1.70 18.12
C HIS A 196 -10.64 -0.47 19.05
N VAL A 197 -9.94 -0.39 20.17
CA VAL A 197 -10.19 0.67 21.17
C VAL A 197 -9.55 1.99 20.76
N TYR A 198 -10.36 3.06 20.69
CA TYR A 198 -9.91 4.38 20.27
C TYR A 198 -8.97 4.97 21.35
N PRO A 199 -7.69 5.28 21.05
CA PRO A 199 -6.75 5.77 22.06
C PRO A 199 -7.21 7.04 22.78
N ARG A 200 -7.91 7.94 22.07
CA ARG A 200 -8.52 9.15 22.63
C ARG A 200 -9.61 8.89 23.69
N ARG A 201 -10.21 7.69 23.73
CA ARG A 201 -11.14 7.29 24.81
C ARG A 201 -10.35 6.84 26.04
N LEU A 202 -9.40 5.92 25.87
CA LEU A 202 -8.53 5.42 26.95
C LEU A 202 -7.79 6.56 27.68
N LYS A 203 -7.25 7.53 26.93
CA LYS A 203 -6.51 8.67 27.49
C LYS A 203 -7.36 9.64 28.33
N ARG A 204 -8.69 9.47 28.37
CA ARG A 204 -9.60 10.22 29.26
C ARG A 204 -9.90 9.50 30.58
N SER A 205 -9.60 8.21 30.67
CA SER A 205 -10.03 7.34 31.78
C SER A 205 -8.89 6.55 32.43
N LEU A 206 -7.64 6.77 32.00
CA LEU A 206 -6.44 6.09 32.48
C LEU A 206 -5.33 7.10 32.74
N SER A 207 -4.49 6.83 33.75
CA SER A 207 -3.22 7.55 33.92
C SER A 207 -2.29 7.30 32.73
N ASP A 208 -1.26 8.13 32.57
CA ASP A 208 -0.28 8.01 31.48
C ASP A 208 0.36 6.62 31.41
N GLU A 209 0.68 6.03 32.56
CA GLU A 209 1.36 4.75 32.68
C GLU A 209 0.40 3.59 32.37
N GLN A 210 -0.86 3.70 32.82
CA GLN A 210 -1.93 2.76 32.45
C GLN A 210 -2.24 2.83 30.95
N PHE A 211 -2.32 4.05 30.38
CA PHE A 211 -2.54 4.29 28.96
C PHE A 211 -1.39 3.70 28.11
N LYS A 212 -0.14 4.01 28.44
CA LYS A 212 1.06 3.46 27.77
C LYS A 212 1.02 1.93 27.78
N ARG A 213 0.82 1.30 28.96
CA ARG A 213 0.73 -0.17 29.11
C ARG A 213 -0.42 -0.77 28.30
N ARG A 214 -1.62 -0.18 28.32
CA ARG A 214 -2.77 -0.68 27.55
C ARG A 214 -2.50 -0.62 26.04
N ILE A 215 -1.98 0.51 25.54
CA ILE A 215 -1.65 0.64 24.11
C ILE A 215 -0.53 -0.32 23.69
N GLU A 216 0.50 -0.49 24.52
CA GLU A 216 1.57 -1.45 24.23
C GLU A 216 1.02 -2.89 24.12
N TRP A 217 0.11 -3.29 25.01
CA TRP A 217 -0.58 -4.57 24.93
C TRP A 217 -1.45 -4.72 23.67
N GLU A 218 -2.26 -3.70 23.34
CA GLU A 218 -3.09 -3.64 22.11
C GLU A 218 -2.24 -3.81 20.85
N PHE A 219 -1.05 -3.23 20.84
CA PHE A 219 -0.14 -3.23 19.69
C PHE A 219 0.62 -4.55 19.57
N VAL A 220 1.21 -5.05 20.67
CA VAL A 220 2.05 -6.27 20.67
C VAL A 220 1.20 -7.53 20.52
N GLN A 221 0.07 -7.67 21.23
CA GLN A 221 -0.72 -8.90 21.17
C GLN A 221 -1.48 -9.04 19.84
N SER A 222 -1.91 -7.94 19.21
CA SER A 222 -2.54 -7.98 17.88
C SER A 222 -1.57 -8.52 16.83
N LYS A 223 -0.36 -7.95 16.76
CA LYS A 223 0.75 -8.43 15.92
C LYS A 223 1.03 -9.91 16.17
N ARG A 224 1.26 -10.30 17.42
CA ARG A 224 1.58 -11.68 17.82
C ARG A 224 0.48 -12.68 17.47
N GLU A 225 -0.80 -12.31 17.60
CA GLU A 225 -1.92 -13.19 17.26
C GLU A 225 -2.03 -13.41 15.74
N LEU A 226 -1.88 -12.34 14.96
CA LEU A 226 -1.91 -12.40 13.49
C LEU A 226 -0.71 -13.18 12.93
N GLU A 227 0.51 -12.86 13.35
CA GLU A 227 1.73 -13.55 12.91
C GLU A 227 1.66 -15.05 13.24
N ARG A 228 1.19 -15.42 14.44
CA ARG A 228 1.06 -16.82 14.86
C ARG A 228 -0.02 -17.60 14.10
N ARG A 229 -1.15 -16.98 13.73
CA ARG A 229 -2.26 -17.69 13.06
C ARG A 229 -2.17 -17.75 11.55
N LEU A 230 -1.45 -16.82 10.94
CA LEU A 230 -1.36 -16.66 9.49
C LEU A 230 0.01 -17.03 8.90
N GLY A 231 1.05 -17.17 9.74
CA GLY A 231 2.40 -17.55 9.29
C GLY A 231 3.14 -16.47 8.49
N VAL A 232 2.61 -15.24 8.46
CA VAL A 232 3.20 -14.09 7.77
C VAL A 232 3.58 -13.00 8.75
N LYS A 233 4.59 -12.20 8.38
CA LYS A 233 5.04 -11.05 9.17
C LYS A 233 4.05 -9.89 9.05
N VAL A 234 3.67 -9.29 10.18
CA VAL A 234 2.71 -8.18 10.25
C VAL A 234 3.48 -6.89 10.47
N GLU A 235 3.72 -6.17 9.38
CA GLU A 235 4.61 -5.01 9.36
C GLU A 235 3.89 -3.67 9.58
N GLY A 236 2.56 -3.65 9.52
CA GLY A 236 1.74 -2.45 9.60
C GLY A 236 0.63 -2.44 10.65
N LEU A 237 0.24 -1.22 11.04
CA LEU A 237 -0.82 -0.91 12.00
C LEU A 237 -1.73 0.20 11.43
N ALA A 238 -3.04 0.13 11.61
CA ALA A 238 -3.93 1.28 11.49
C ALA A 238 -4.42 1.70 12.88
N TYR A 239 -4.30 2.98 13.24
CA TYR A 239 -4.74 3.45 14.56
C TYR A 239 -6.29 3.55 14.60
N PRO A 240 -6.97 2.93 15.59
CA PRO A 240 -8.42 3.05 15.79
C PRO A 240 -8.89 4.52 15.87
N GLY A 241 -9.87 4.87 15.03
CA GLY A 241 -10.35 6.25 14.90
C GLY A 241 -9.37 7.21 14.20
N GLY A 242 -8.30 6.73 13.57
CA GLY A 242 -7.49 7.47 12.60
C GLY A 242 -6.57 8.57 13.14
N HIS A 243 -6.36 8.68 14.46
CA HIS A 243 -5.56 9.75 15.09
C HIS A 243 -4.28 9.21 15.75
N VAL A 244 -3.20 9.99 15.68
CA VAL A 244 -1.87 9.64 16.21
C VAL A 244 -1.22 10.81 16.96
N ASN A 245 -0.29 10.52 17.87
CA ASN A 245 0.67 11.45 18.48
C ASN A 245 2.04 10.73 18.66
N GLU A 246 3.10 11.43 19.08
CA GLU A 246 4.43 10.82 19.20
C GLU A 246 4.49 9.64 20.18
N THR A 247 3.70 9.66 21.27
CA THR A 247 3.57 8.53 22.18
C THR A 247 3.07 7.27 21.47
N LEU A 248 2.03 7.40 20.63
CA LEU A 248 1.50 6.30 19.84
C LEU A 248 2.50 5.81 18.79
N LYS A 249 3.24 6.71 18.12
CA LYS A 249 4.30 6.32 17.17
C LYS A 249 5.46 5.60 17.86
N ALA A 250 5.89 6.07 19.03
CA ALA A 250 6.94 5.43 19.82
C ALA A 250 6.53 4.02 20.27
N LEU A 251 5.28 3.84 20.72
CA LEU A 251 4.75 2.51 21.07
C LEU A 251 4.60 1.59 19.84
N ALA A 252 4.21 2.12 18.67
CA ALA A 252 4.16 1.35 17.43
C ALA A 252 5.55 0.89 16.97
N ARG A 253 6.57 1.76 17.08
CA ARG A 253 7.99 1.43 16.86
C ARG A 253 8.47 0.35 17.83
N LYS A 254 8.18 0.51 19.14
CA LYS A 254 8.53 -0.45 20.20
C LYS A 254 7.90 -1.84 19.97
N ALA A 255 6.66 -1.87 19.47
CA ALA A 255 5.95 -3.10 19.12
C ALA A 255 6.42 -3.77 17.81
N GLY A 256 7.41 -3.22 17.11
CA GLY A 256 7.99 -3.85 15.91
C GLY A 256 7.15 -3.72 14.63
N TYR A 257 6.31 -2.70 14.53
CA TYR A 257 5.74 -2.28 13.25
C TYR A 257 6.77 -1.46 12.46
N ARG A 258 6.81 -1.60 11.13
CA ARG A 258 7.61 -0.75 10.21
C ARG A 258 6.95 0.60 9.96
N TRP A 259 5.61 0.62 9.99
CA TRP A 259 4.79 1.72 9.54
C TRP A 259 3.41 1.68 10.22
N ALA A 260 2.71 2.82 10.22
CA ALA A 260 1.33 2.91 10.72
C ALA A 260 0.50 3.98 9.98
N ALA A 261 -0.79 3.69 9.79
CA ALA A 261 -1.73 4.47 8.99
C ALA A 261 -2.77 5.24 9.82
N VAL A 262 -3.17 6.41 9.31
CA VAL A 262 -4.14 7.36 9.91
C VAL A 262 -5.26 7.69 8.93
N ILE A 263 -6.27 8.44 9.36
CA ILE A 263 -7.26 9.05 8.45
C ILE A 263 -6.90 10.53 8.29
N ASN A 264 -6.46 10.90 7.09
CA ASN A 264 -5.99 12.24 6.74
C ASN A 264 -6.02 12.35 5.20
N PRO A 265 -6.94 13.11 4.58
CA PRO A 265 -7.20 13.07 3.14
C PRO A 265 -6.17 13.89 2.33
N LYS A 266 -4.94 13.39 2.26
CA LYS A 266 -3.82 13.91 1.47
C LYS A 266 -3.03 12.76 0.82
N PRO A 267 -2.27 12.98 -0.26
CA PRO A 267 -1.41 11.95 -0.82
C PRO A 267 -0.28 11.55 0.14
N ILE A 268 0.18 10.31 -0.03
CA ILE A 268 1.46 9.80 0.45
C ILE A 268 2.54 10.30 -0.54
N THR A 269 3.61 10.89 -0.02
CA THR A 269 4.73 11.45 -0.81
C THR A 269 6.08 10.99 -0.25
N VAL A 270 7.16 11.23 -0.98
CA VAL A 270 8.52 11.08 -0.46
C VAL A 270 8.70 11.88 0.84
N GLY A 271 9.43 11.33 1.81
CA GLY A 271 9.68 11.99 3.11
C GLY A 271 8.51 12.00 4.10
N ILE A 272 7.39 11.34 3.80
CA ILE A 272 6.28 11.18 4.76
C ILE A 272 6.71 10.41 6.02
N ASP A 273 6.15 10.76 7.17
CA ASP A 273 6.31 9.94 8.38
C ASP A 273 5.57 8.60 8.20
N LEU A 274 6.35 7.52 8.14
CA LEU A 274 5.86 6.15 7.98
C LEU A 274 4.93 5.71 9.12
N TYR A 275 4.93 6.38 10.27
CA TYR A 275 4.04 6.09 11.41
C TYR A 275 2.81 7.01 11.46
N ALA A 276 2.56 7.75 10.38
CA ALA A 276 1.38 8.59 10.17
C ALA A 276 0.95 8.61 8.68
N LEU A 277 0.96 7.45 8.02
CA LEU A 277 0.62 7.33 6.59
C LEU A 277 -0.83 7.77 6.32
N PRO A 278 -1.04 8.83 5.53
CA PRO A 278 -2.37 9.39 5.28
C PRO A 278 -3.25 8.47 4.43
N ARG A 279 -4.56 8.46 4.73
CA ARG A 279 -5.60 7.75 3.96
C ARG A 279 -6.85 8.61 3.82
N TYR A 280 -7.51 8.48 2.67
CA TYR A 280 -8.81 9.08 2.38
C TYR A 280 -9.91 8.13 2.88
N GLY A 281 -10.71 8.57 3.87
CA GLY A 281 -11.84 7.78 4.38
C GLY A 281 -12.99 7.73 3.38
N VAL A 282 -13.36 6.52 2.95
CA VAL A 282 -14.48 6.28 2.03
C VAL A 282 -15.77 6.09 2.84
N SER A 283 -16.77 6.89 2.51
CA SER A 283 -18.11 6.88 3.12
C SER A 283 -19.19 6.42 2.13
N SER A 284 -20.41 6.21 2.63
CA SER A 284 -21.64 6.02 1.82
C SER A 284 -21.93 7.17 0.85
N GLU A 285 -21.34 8.35 1.06
CA GLU A 285 -21.46 9.54 0.21
C GLU A 285 -20.34 9.62 -0.85
N THR A 286 -19.29 8.81 -0.72
CA THR A 286 -18.14 8.84 -1.64
C THR A 286 -18.55 8.25 -2.99
N THR A 287 -18.79 9.14 -3.96
CA THR A 287 -19.07 8.79 -5.36
C THR A 287 -17.78 8.59 -6.16
N VAL A 288 -17.92 7.98 -7.34
CA VAL A 288 -16.83 7.90 -8.32
C VAL A 288 -16.27 9.28 -8.73
N VAL A 289 -17.11 10.33 -8.69
CA VAL A 289 -16.69 11.72 -8.98
C VAL A 289 -15.82 12.26 -7.84
N ALA A 290 -16.21 12.03 -6.58
CA ALA A 290 -15.40 12.41 -5.41
C ALA A 290 -14.05 11.67 -5.40
N LEU A 291 -14.07 10.36 -5.66
CA LEU A 291 -12.85 9.55 -5.77
C LEU A 291 -11.93 10.04 -6.91
N LYS A 292 -12.47 10.33 -8.10
CA LYS A 292 -11.71 10.96 -9.19
C LYS A 292 -11.07 12.26 -8.72
N ALA A 293 -11.84 13.16 -8.10
CA ALA A 293 -11.37 14.45 -7.61
C ALA A 293 -10.34 14.38 -6.46
N TRP A 294 -10.18 13.22 -5.80
CA TRP A 294 -9.04 12.98 -4.90
C TRP A 294 -7.77 12.61 -5.69
N VAL A 295 -7.89 11.67 -6.65
CA VAL A 295 -6.72 11.06 -7.33
C VAL A 295 -6.26 11.77 -8.61
N THR A 296 -7.00 12.79 -9.08
CA THR A 296 -6.62 13.67 -10.20
C THR A 296 -6.12 15.05 -9.75
N LYS A 297 -6.16 15.37 -8.44
CA LYS A 297 -5.53 16.58 -7.90
C LYS A 297 -4.01 16.46 -7.96
N GLN A 298 -3.46 16.88 -9.10
CA GLN A 298 -2.05 17.24 -9.25
C GLN A 298 -1.63 18.18 -8.10
N PRO A 299 -0.44 18.01 -7.48
CA PRO A 299 0.17 19.12 -6.78
C PRO A 299 0.37 20.26 -7.79
N ILE A 300 -0.13 21.46 -7.48
CA ILE A 300 0.01 22.60 -8.40
C ILE A 300 1.50 22.96 -8.43
N GLN A 301 2.20 22.56 -9.50
CA GLN A 301 3.49 23.13 -9.84
C GLN A 301 3.28 24.61 -10.17
N LEU A 302 3.43 25.47 -9.15
CA LEU A 302 3.56 26.91 -9.33
C LEU A 302 4.88 27.18 -10.03
N VAL A 303 4.89 27.01 -11.36
CA VAL A 303 5.98 27.44 -12.23
C VAL A 303 6.08 28.96 -12.10
N ARG A 304 6.97 29.41 -11.21
CA ARG A 304 7.30 30.82 -10.99
C ARG A 304 7.94 31.38 -12.25
N HIS A 305 7.11 31.81 -13.20
CA HIS A 305 7.52 32.61 -14.34
C HIS A 305 8.07 33.95 -13.83
N SER A 306 9.38 33.99 -13.63
CA SER A 306 10.15 35.16 -13.18
C SER A 306 10.33 36.22 -14.27
N GLN A 307 9.29 36.48 -15.06
CA GLN A 307 9.30 37.49 -16.13
C GLN A 307 8.74 38.85 -15.67
N ARG A 308 9.59 39.50 -14.87
CA ARG A 308 9.78 40.95 -14.71
C ARG A 308 9.15 41.84 -15.81
N THR A 309 7.91 42.27 -15.65
CA THR A 309 7.31 43.39 -16.42
C THR A 309 6.88 44.55 -15.51
N LYS A 310 7.78 45.53 -15.33
CA LYS A 310 7.48 46.81 -14.62
C LYS A 310 6.56 47.72 -15.45
N LYS A 311 5.27 47.40 -15.65
CA LYS A 311 4.28 48.34 -16.24
C LYS A 311 2.82 47.92 -15.98
N THR A 312 2.21 48.46 -14.91
CA THR A 312 0.73 48.63 -14.74
C THR A 312 0.31 49.34 -13.44
N ARG A 313 1.23 49.68 -12.52
CA ARG A 313 0.95 50.49 -11.31
C ARG A 313 0.70 51.99 -11.62
N LYS A 314 -0.17 52.30 -12.59
CA LYS A 314 -0.64 53.66 -12.90
C LYS A 314 -1.97 53.72 -13.69
N ALA A 315 -2.87 52.73 -13.54
CA ALA A 315 -4.11 52.63 -14.32
C ALA A 315 -5.34 52.14 -13.53
N THR A 316 -5.55 52.59 -12.28
CA THR A 316 -6.79 52.27 -11.53
C THR A 316 -7.18 53.27 -10.42
N ALA A 317 -6.42 54.35 -10.22
CA ALA A 317 -6.73 55.35 -9.20
C ALA A 317 -7.95 56.24 -9.57
N ASN A 318 -8.19 56.44 -10.87
CA ASN A 318 -9.20 57.40 -11.37
C ASN A 318 -10.59 56.78 -11.61
N MET A 319 -10.96 55.70 -10.90
CA MET A 319 -12.26 55.03 -11.09
C MET A 319 -13.07 54.84 -9.79
N LYS A 320 -12.84 55.71 -8.79
CA LYS A 320 -13.58 55.69 -7.50
C LYS A 320 -14.09 57.06 -7.02
N LEU A 321 -14.16 58.05 -7.92
CA LEU A 321 -14.56 59.44 -7.60
C LEU A 321 -15.76 59.96 -8.42
N ALA A 322 -16.36 59.11 -9.26
CA ALA A 322 -17.45 59.48 -10.18
C ALA A 322 -18.76 58.70 -9.90
N ARG A 323 -19.11 58.47 -8.62
CA ARG A 323 -20.36 57.76 -8.25
C ARG A 323 -21.07 58.23 -6.98
N ASN A 324 -20.66 59.37 -6.39
CA ASN A 324 -21.36 60.03 -5.28
C ASN A 324 -21.71 61.50 -5.66
N LYS A 325 -22.76 61.66 -6.47
CA LYS A 325 -23.58 62.87 -6.67
C LYS A 325 -24.85 62.46 -7.43
N LEU A 326 -25.94 63.20 -7.25
CA LEU A 326 -27.28 62.98 -7.84
C LEU A 326 -28.11 61.80 -7.27
N SER A 327 -28.77 61.99 -6.11
CA SER A 327 -30.17 61.56 -5.86
C SER A 327 -30.73 61.95 -4.48
N THR A 328 -31.44 63.09 -4.41
CA THR A 328 -32.37 63.50 -3.32
C THR A 328 -33.33 64.56 -3.88
N PRO A 329 -34.51 64.82 -3.28
CA PRO A 329 -35.27 64.08 -2.25
C PRO A 329 -36.50 63.38 -2.94
N THR A 330 -37.66 63.02 -2.38
CA THR A 330 -38.41 63.38 -1.15
C THR A 330 -39.48 62.32 -0.88
N THR A 331 -39.80 62.00 0.38
CA THR A 331 -41.17 61.83 0.96
C THR A 331 -41.16 61.05 2.29
N ALA A 332 -41.73 61.66 3.33
CA ALA A 332 -42.33 60.98 4.49
C ALA A 332 -43.33 61.97 5.14
N ARG A 333 -44.46 61.47 5.67
CA ARG A 333 -45.61 62.31 6.08
C ARG A 333 -45.83 62.25 7.60
N ARG A 334 -46.48 63.28 8.15
CA ARG A 334 -46.77 63.47 9.58
C ARG A 334 -47.74 62.45 10.19
N SER A 335 -47.55 62.27 11.50
CA SER A 335 -48.52 62.25 12.62
C SER A 335 -49.37 61.02 12.95
N ARG A 336 -49.45 60.83 14.28
CA ARG A 336 -50.29 59.95 15.11
C ARG A 336 -49.83 58.48 15.14
#